data_AF-F3FXY1-F1
#
_entry.id   AF-F3FXY1-F1
#
_cell.length_a   1.000
_cell.length_b   1.000
_cell.length_c   1.000
_cell.angle_alpha   90.00
_cell.angle_beta   90.00
_cell.angle_gamma   90.00
#
_symmetry.space_group_name_H-M   'P 1'
#
loop_
_entity.id
_entity.type
_entity.pdbx_description
1 polymer ?
#
loop_
_entity_poly.entity_id
_entity_poly.type
_entity_poly.pdbx_seq_one_letter_code
_entity_poly.pdbx_strand_id
1 'polypeptide(L)' 'MEFLAVGAYKGEISGSIVLLVGPPGVGKTSVGRSIAESLGRPFYRLSVGGMRDEAEIKG' A
#
# COMPACT_ATOMS: atom_id res chain seq x y z
N MET A 1 6.02 -8.14 9.73
CA MET A 1 6.26 -6.93 10.56
C MET A 1 7.70 -6.47 10.49
N GLU A 2 8.67 -7.38 10.51
CA GLU A 2 10.10 -7.08 10.50
C GLU A 2 10.52 -6.16 9.34
N PHE A 3 9.96 -6.36 8.15
CA PHE A 3 10.19 -5.47 7.01
C PHE A 3 9.75 -4.02 7.26
N LEU A 4 8.53 -3.82 7.76
CA LEU A 4 8.01 -2.47 8.07
C LEU A 4 8.82 -1.82 9.19
N ALA A 5 9.28 -2.61 10.16
CA ALA A 5 10.15 -2.13 11.23
C ALA A 5 11.51 -1.67 10.71
N VAL A 6 12.14 -2.43 9.81
CA VAL A 6 13.41 -2.05 9.17
C VAL A 6 13.24 -0.81 8.30
N GLY A 7 12.15 -0.72 7.54
CA GLY A 7 11.83 0.44 6.71
C GLY A 7 11.52 1.70 7.53
N ALA A 8 10.79 1.56 8.64
CA ALA A 8 10.53 2.63 9.59
C ALA A 8 11.83 3.12 10.24
N TYR A 9 12.70 2.19 10.67
CA TYR A 9 13.98 2.51 11.31
C TYR A 9 14.95 3.21 10.36
N LYS A 10 15.03 2.76 9.10
CA LYS A 10 15.91 3.36 8.09
C LYS A 10 15.41 4.71 7.56
N GLY A 11 14.17 5.10 7.86
CA GLY A 11 13.52 6.30 7.29
C GLY A 11 13.18 6.19 5.80
N GLU A 12 13.69 5.17 5.12
CA GLU A 12 13.47 4.89 3.71
C GLU A 12 13.01 3.44 3.51
N ILE A 13 11.86 3.28 2.86
CA ILE A 13 11.34 1.99 2.41
C ILE A 13 11.77 1.83 0.95
N SER A 14 13.04 1.45 0.73
CA SER A 14 13.55 1.23 -0.63
C SER A 14 12.88 -0.02 -1.24
N GLY A 15 12.15 0.18 -2.34
CA GLY A 15 11.90 -0.83 -3.37
C GLY A 15 11.04 -2.05 -3.03
N SER A 16 10.30 -2.07 -1.92
CA SER A 16 9.55 -3.28 -1.53
C SER A 16 8.03 -3.11 -1.68
N ILE A 17 7.39 -4.11 -2.27
CA ILE A 17 5.95 -4.16 -2.52
C ILE A 17 5.31 -5.14 -1.51
N VAL A 18 4.25 -4.69 -0.83
CA VAL A 18 3.48 -5.51 0.11
C VAL A 18 2.13 -5.87 -0.50
N LEU A 19 1.78 -7.15 -0.52
CA LEU A 19 0.48 -7.65 -0.96
C LEU A 19 -0.35 -8.13 0.24
N LEU A 20 -1.53 -7.52 0.44
CA LEU A 20 -2.51 -7.94 1.45
C LEU A 20 -3.65 -8.72 0.76
N VAL A 21 -3.85 -9.99 1.13
CA VAL A 21 -4.87 -10.87 0.53
C VAL A 21 -5.87 -11.34 1.58
N GLY A 22 -7.15 -11.44 1.20
CA GLY A 22 -8.22 -11.98 2.04
C GLY A 22 -9.62 -11.65 1.51
N PRO A 23 -10.69 -12.18 2.12
CA PRO A 23 -12.10 -11.93 1.74
C PRO A 23 -12.46 -10.42 1.69
N PRO A 24 -13.55 -10.03 1.01
CA PRO A 24 -14.05 -8.65 1.09
C PRO A 24 -14.41 -8.28 2.54
N GLY A 25 -14.19 -7.02 2.91
CA GLY A 25 -14.52 -6.52 4.26
C GLY A 25 -13.47 -6.74 5.36
N VAL A 26 -12.43 -7.54 5.14
CA VAL A 26 -11.40 -7.84 6.18
C VAL A 26 -10.41 -6.70 6.49
N GLY A 27 -10.68 -5.47 6.02
CA GLY A 27 -9.89 -4.30 6.42
C GLY A 27 -8.54 -4.09 5.73
N LYS A 28 -8.25 -4.76 4.60
CA LYS A 28 -6.99 -4.61 3.84
C LYS A 28 -6.60 -3.13 3.58
N THR A 29 -7.56 -2.34 3.11
CA THR A 29 -7.37 -0.89 2.86
C THR A 29 -7.10 -0.12 4.15
N SER A 30 -7.82 -0.46 5.24
CA SER A 30 -7.64 0.17 6.54
C SER A 30 -6.24 -0.10 7.10
N VAL A 31 -5.74 -1.32 6.98
CA VAL A 31 -4.37 -1.68 7.37
C VAL A 31 -3.34 -0.85 6.61
N GLY A 32 -3.47 -0.73 5.28
CA GLY A 32 -2.57 0.09 4.48
C GLY A 32 -2.57 1.57 4.89
N ARG A 33 -3.75 2.12 5.21
CA ARG A 33 -3.89 3.49 5.73
C ARG A 33 -3.21 3.66 7.08
N SER A 34 -3.46 2.76 8.03
CA SER A 34 -2.86 2.82 9.37
C SER A 34 -1.33 2.69 9.34
N ILE A 35 -0.80 1.91 8.40
CA ILE A 35 0.66 1.84 8.17
C ILE A 35 1.18 3.20 7.70
N ALA A 36 0.54 3.82 6.70
CA ALA A 36 0.97 5.12 6.19
C ALA A 36 0.91 6.22 7.27
N GLU A 37 -0.18 6.27 8.05
CA GLU A 37 -0.35 7.18 9.19
C GLU A 37 0.76 6.99 10.24
N SER A 38 1.05 5.74 10.61
CA SER A 38 2.09 5.42 11.60
C SER A 38 3.50 5.79 11.13
N LEU A 39 3.72 5.79 9.82
CA LEU A 39 5.00 6.15 9.20
C LEU A 39 5.09 7.65 8.82
N GLY A 40 4.03 8.43 9.06
CA GLY A 40 3.96 9.83 8.64
C GLY A 40 4.06 10.03 7.12
N ARG A 41 3.61 9.05 6.33
CA ARG A 41 3.68 9.06 4.86
C ARG A 41 2.30 9.34 4.25
N PRO A 42 2.20 10.05 3.12
CA PRO A 42 0.93 10.25 2.43
C PRO A 42 0.36 8.92 1.94
N PHE A 43 -0.96 8.77 2.02
CA PHE A 43 -1.68 7.57 1.59
C PHE A 43 -2.49 7.84 0.33
N TYR A 44 -2.22 7.09 -0.73
CA TYR A 44 -2.98 7.11 -1.99
C TYR A 44 -3.61 5.75 -2.24
N ARG A 45 -4.83 5.74 -2.79
CA ARG A 45 -5.55 4.52 -3.15
C ARG A 45 -6.04 4.61 -4.59
N LEU A 46 -5.56 3.67 -5.41
CA LEU A 46 -6.03 3.44 -6.77
C LEU A 46 -6.83 2.13 -6.82
N SER A 47 -7.96 2.12 -7.52
CA SER A 47 -8.72 0.90 -7.79
C SER A 47 -8.52 0.52 -9.24
N VAL A 48 -7.91 -0.64 -9.49
CA VAL A 48 -7.69 -1.16 -10.84
C VAL A 48 -8.75 -2.17 -11.30
N GLY A 49 -9.75 -2.42 -10.45
CA GLY A 49 -10.86 -3.30 -10.80
C GLY A 49 -11.71 -2.73 -11.92
N GLY A 50 -11.89 -3.49 -13.00
CA GLY A 50 -12.70 -3.09 -14.15
C GLY A 50 -11.96 -2.26 -15.21
N MET A 51 -10.67 -1.96 -15.00
CA MET A 51 -9.83 -1.30 -16.02
C MET A 51 -9.65 -2.22 -17.23
N ARG A 52 -9.63 -1.63 -18.42
CA ARG A 52 -9.53 -2.37 -19.69
C ARG A 52 -8.31 -1.99 -20.49
N ASP A 53 -7.71 -0.83 -20.22
CA ASP A 53 -6.54 -0.32 -20.92
C ASP A 53 -5.48 0.18 -19.93
N GLU A 54 -4.20 -0.09 -20.25
CA GLU A 54 -3.05 0.41 -19.51
C GLU A 54 -2.85 1.92 -19.67
N ALA A 55 -3.38 2.52 -20.75
CA ALA A 55 -3.34 3.96 -20.99
C ALA A 55 -4.00 4.76 -19.85
N GLU A 56 -4.95 4.16 -19.12
CA GLU A 56 -5.60 4.74 -17.96
C GLU A 56 -4.65 4.90 -16.75
N ILE A 57 -3.51 4.20 -16.71
CA ILE A 57 -2.49 4.26 -15.63
C ILE A 57 -1.24 5.04 -16.08
N LYS A 58 -0.91 4.98 -17.37
CA LYS A 58 0.35 5.53 -17.94
C LYS A 58 0.28 7.01 -18.35
N GLY A 59 -0.85 7.68 -18.12
CA GLY A 59 -1.04 9.11 -18.42
C GLY A 59 0.03 10.01 -17.81
#